data_AF-A0A7S2C2P5-F1
#
_entry.id   AF-A0A7S2C2P5-F1
#
_cell.length_a   1.000
_cell.length_b   1.000
_cell.length_c   1.000
_cell.angle_alpha   90.00
_cell.angle_beta   90.00
_cell.angle_gamma   90.00
#
_symmetry.space_group_name_H-M   'P 1'
#
loop_
_entity.id
_entity.type
_entity.pdbx_description
1 polymer ?
#
loop_
_entity_poly.entity_id
_entity_poly.type
_entity_poly.pdbx_seq_one_letter_code
_entity_poly.pdbx_strand_id
1 'polypeptide(L)'
;DGVVSAEEVRMALEGKWPPERIETLINSLLGSNGELDYEQFMGRLIAATAPAENELLWHVFSEADQHGKGFLDIDDIRALLERPAVAKVLGDRDPAELLAEMSQDGSKQVSFEDFKMAMQGVRKAENAAG
;
A
#
# COMPACT_ATOMS: atom_id res chain seq x y z
N ASP A 1 -26.16 -0.42 -13.76
CA ASP A 1 -25.85 -1.20 -14.97
C ASP A 1 -24.52 -1.94 -14.85
N GLY A 2 -23.56 -1.51 -14.01
CA GLY A 2 -22.42 -2.37 -13.62
C GLY A 2 -21.36 -2.54 -14.72
N VAL A 3 -21.43 -1.70 -15.74
CA VAL A 3 -20.49 -1.60 -16.85
C VAL A 3 -19.81 -0.24 -16.75
N VAL A 4 -18.49 -0.24 -16.92
CA VAL A 4 -17.70 0.99 -17.02
C VAL A 4 -17.24 1.12 -18.46
N SER A 5 -17.35 2.30 -19.03
CA SER A 5 -16.87 2.58 -20.38
C SER A 5 -15.35 2.80 -20.39
N ALA A 6 -14.71 2.52 -21.52
CA ALA A 6 -13.30 2.84 -21.73
C ALA A 6 -12.98 4.32 -21.44
N GLU A 7 -13.94 5.21 -21.71
CA GLU A 7 -13.77 6.64 -21.51
C GLU A 7 -13.76 7.03 -20.03
N GLU A 8 -14.63 6.42 -19.21
CA GLU A 8 -14.62 6.61 -17.76
C GLU A 8 -13.30 6.15 -17.13
N VAL A 9 -12.71 5.06 -17.64
CA VAL A 9 -11.37 4.60 -17.22
C VAL A 9 -10.28 5.60 -17.57
N ARG A 10 -10.30 6.15 -18.81
CA ARG A 10 -9.32 7.17 -19.22
C ARG A 10 -9.38 8.38 -18.30
N MET A 11 -10.57 8.93 -18.10
CA MET A 11 -10.76 10.11 -17.25
C MET A 11 -10.35 9.86 -15.79
N ALA A 12 -10.62 8.67 -15.24
CA ALA A 12 -10.28 8.35 -13.85
C ALA A 12 -8.76 8.23 -13.58
N LEU A 13 -8.00 7.81 -14.60
CA LEU A 13 -6.56 7.53 -14.52
C LEU A 13 -5.69 8.60 -15.21
N GLU A 14 -6.31 9.55 -15.92
CA GLU A 14 -5.64 10.68 -16.55
C GLU A 14 -4.81 11.47 -15.52
N GLY A 15 -3.56 11.77 -15.88
CA GLY A 15 -2.62 12.49 -15.02
C GLY A 15 -2.04 11.68 -13.85
N LYS A 16 -2.58 10.48 -13.55
CA LYS A 16 -2.01 9.58 -12.54
C LYS A 16 -1.06 8.57 -13.18
N TRP A 17 -1.42 8.04 -14.34
CA TRP A 17 -0.69 6.97 -15.01
C TRP A 17 -0.25 7.40 -16.42
N PRO A 18 0.83 6.81 -16.97
CA PRO A 18 1.23 7.05 -18.37
C PRO A 18 0.11 6.65 -19.34
N PRO A 19 -0.17 7.45 -20.39
CA PRO A 19 -1.23 7.17 -21.36
C PRO A 19 -1.12 5.78 -21.99
N GLU A 20 0.10 5.31 -22.24
CA GLU A 20 0.37 3.99 -22.84
C GLU A 20 -0.07 2.85 -21.92
N ARG A 21 0.08 3.05 -20.59
CA ARG A 21 -0.36 2.09 -19.58
C ARG A 21 -1.88 2.06 -19.47
N ILE A 22 -2.53 3.22 -19.59
CA ILE A 22 -3.99 3.35 -19.57
C ILE A 22 -4.60 2.62 -20.78
N GLU A 23 -4.07 2.84 -21.98
CA GLU A 23 -4.54 2.14 -23.19
C GLU A 23 -4.27 0.63 -23.14
N THR A 24 -3.14 0.21 -22.57
CA THR A 24 -2.85 -1.22 -22.36
C THR A 24 -3.89 -1.86 -21.44
N LEU A 25 -4.26 -1.17 -20.35
CA LEU A 25 -5.27 -1.63 -19.40
C LEU A 25 -6.64 -1.77 -20.06
N ILE A 26 -7.09 -0.73 -20.79
CA ILE A 26 -8.38 -0.70 -21.50
C ILE A 26 -8.46 -1.82 -22.53
N ASN A 27 -7.44 -1.98 -23.37
CA ASN A 27 -7.40 -3.04 -24.39
C ASN A 27 -7.39 -4.44 -23.79
N SER A 28 -6.81 -4.61 -22.59
CA SER A 28 -6.81 -5.89 -21.90
C SER A 28 -8.16 -6.26 -21.28
N LEU A 29 -9.06 -5.29 -21.11
CA LEU A 29 -10.33 -5.41 -20.40
C LEU A 29 -11.56 -5.28 -21.31
N LEU A 30 -11.37 -4.77 -22.53
CA LEU A 30 -12.40 -4.67 -23.57
C LEU A 30 -12.91 -6.08 -23.94
N GLY A 31 -14.17 -6.34 -23.63
CA GLY A 31 -14.90 -7.51 -24.12
C GLY A 31 -15.20 -7.43 -25.63
N SER A 32 -15.69 -8.52 -26.20
CA SER A 32 -16.05 -8.63 -27.62
C SER A 32 -17.19 -7.69 -28.07
N ASN A 33 -17.90 -7.07 -27.13
CA ASN A 33 -18.98 -6.11 -27.34
C ASN A 33 -18.57 -4.65 -27.07
N GLY A 34 -17.30 -4.37 -26.73
CA GLY A 34 -16.84 -3.02 -26.44
C GLY A 34 -17.15 -2.52 -25.02
N GLU A 35 -17.68 -3.38 -24.14
CA GLU A 35 -18.01 -3.05 -22.75
C GLU A 35 -16.94 -3.62 -21.80
N LEU A 36 -16.61 -2.88 -20.73
CA LEU A 36 -15.72 -3.36 -19.68
C LEU A 36 -16.56 -3.93 -18.54
N ASP A 37 -16.26 -5.18 -18.18
CA ASP A 37 -16.74 -5.79 -16.95
C ASP A 37 -16.12 -5.04 -15.75
N TYR A 38 -16.96 -4.40 -14.95
CA TYR A 38 -16.54 -3.58 -13.83
C TYR A 38 -15.80 -4.38 -12.75
N GLU A 39 -16.22 -5.61 -12.48
CA GLU A 39 -15.58 -6.46 -11.47
C GLU A 39 -14.18 -6.88 -11.94
N GLN A 40 -14.03 -7.24 -13.22
CA GLN A 40 -12.72 -7.50 -13.81
C GLN A 40 -11.84 -6.25 -13.86
N PHE A 41 -12.40 -5.09 -14.20
CA PHE A 41 -11.66 -3.83 -14.22
C PHE A 41 -11.12 -3.48 -12.83
N MET A 42 -11.98 -3.52 -11.81
CA MET A 42 -11.58 -3.26 -10.42
C MET A 42 -10.59 -4.30 -9.91
N GLY A 43 -10.81 -5.58 -10.21
CA GLY A 43 -9.88 -6.66 -9.85
C GLY A 43 -8.48 -6.46 -10.44
N ARG A 44 -8.39 -6.07 -11.72
CA ARG A 44 -7.10 -5.77 -12.36
C ARG A 44 -6.49 -4.45 -11.91
N LEU A 45 -7.30 -3.42 -11.62
CA LEU A 45 -6.80 -2.17 -11.08
C LEU A 45 -6.18 -2.41 -9.70
N ILE A 46 -6.88 -3.11 -8.81
CA ILE A 46 -6.38 -3.53 -7.50
C ILE A 46 -5.11 -4.39 -7.65
N ALA A 47 -5.11 -5.34 -8.60
CA ALA A 47 -3.94 -6.19 -8.87
C ALA A 47 -2.78 -5.47 -9.57
N ALA A 48 -3.00 -4.32 -10.21
CA ALA A 48 -1.96 -3.51 -10.84
C ALA A 48 -1.43 -2.43 -9.89
N THR A 49 -2.23 -1.99 -8.92
CA THR A 49 -1.80 -1.13 -7.82
C THR A 49 -1.08 -1.92 -6.75
N ALA A 50 -1.51 -3.13 -6.41
CA ALA A 50 -0.91 -3.91 -5.31
C ALA A 50 0.60 -4.23 -5.50
N PRO A 51 1.11 -4.61 -6.69
CA PRO A 51 2.54 -4.80 -6.90
C PRO A 51 3.32 -3.49 -6.80
N ALA A 52 2.82 -2.42 -7.40
CA ALA A 52 3.47 -1.10 -7.34
C ALA A 52 3.46 -0.53 -5.91
N GLU A 53 2.38 -0.75 -5.18
CA GLU A 53 2.25 -0.43 -3.76
C GLU A 53 3.19 -1.28 -2.92
N ASN A 54 3.27 -2.59 -3.17
CA ASN A 54 4.16 -3.50 -2.46
C ASN A 54 5.64 -3.18 -2.73
N GLU A 55 5.99 -2.79 -3.96
CA GLU A 55 7.32 -2.30 -4.32
C GLU A 55 7.65 -0.97 -3.62
N LEU A 56 6.71 -0.03 -3.57
CA LEU A 56 6.88 1.23 -2.85
C LEU A 56 7.05 0.99 -1.35
N LEU A 57 6.20 0.15 -0.75
CA LEU A 57 6.28 -0.22 0.65
C LEU A 57 7.60 -0.93 0.96
N TRP A 58 8.04 -1.83 0.07
CA TRP A 58 9.32 -2.52 0.21
C TRP A 58 10.49 -1.55 0.13
N HIS A 59 10.43 -0.56 -0.76
CA HIS A 59 11.46 0.47 -0.87
C HIS A 59 11.55 1.30 0.41
N VAL A 60 10.42 1.79 0.93
CA VAL A 60 10.37 2.55 2.19
C VAL A 60 10.86 1.70 3.37
N PHE A 61 10.45 0.44 3.45
CA PHE A 61 10.91 -0.51 4.47
C PHE A 61 12.43 -0.72 4.39
N SER A 62 12.96 -0.97 3.19
CA SER A 62 14.40 -1.19 2.98
C SER A 62 15.23 0.04 3.30
N GLU A 63 14.72 1.24 3.01
CA GLU A 63 15.38 2.47 3.41
C GLU A 63 15.35 2.69 4.93
N ALA A 64 14.30 2.22 5.61
CA ALA A 64 14.17 2.32 7.05
C ALA A 64 15.11 1.34 7.78
N ASP A 65 15.27 0.12 7.24
CA ASP A 65 16.21 -0.89 7.74
C ASP A 65 17.65 -0.54 7.35
N GLN A 66 18.23 0.45 8.04
CA GLN A 66 19.55 0.99 7.74
C GLN A 66 20.67 -0.05 7.79
N HIS A 67 20.44 -1.15 8.51
CA HIS A 67 21.43 -2.19 8.76
C HIS A 67 21.19 -3.46 7.93
N GLY A 68 20.14 -3.51 7.10
CA GLY A 68 19.82 -4.66 6.25
C GLY A 68 19.51 -5.94 7.04
N LYS A 69 18.88 -5.80 8.21
CA LYS A 69 18.53 -6.91 9.10
C LYS A 69 17.36 -7.76 8.57
N GLY A 70 16.55 -7.20 7.66
CA GLY A 70 15.30 -7.78 7.18
C GLY A 70 14.11 -7.51 8.11
N PHE A 71 14.29 -6.69 9.14
CA PHE A 71 13.27 -6.25 10.10
C PHE A 71 13.63 -4.87 10.63
N LEU A 72 12.62 -4.09 11.06
CA LEU A 72 12.84 -2.83 11.76
C LEU A 72 12.86 -3.06 13.26
N ASP A 73 13.87 -2.54 13.93
CA ASP A 73 13.92 -2.46 15.39
C ASP A 73 13.65 -1.03 15.89
N ILE A 74 13.77 -0.84 17.21
CA ILE A 74 13.48 0.45 17.84
C ILE A 74 14.36 1.59 17.34
N ASP A 75 15.59 1.30 16.91
CA ASP A 75 16.50 2.33 16.41
C ASP A 75 16.14 2.71 14.97
N ASP A 76 15.74 1.74 14.15
CA ASP A 76 15.23 2.00 12.80
C ASP A 76 13.91 2.79 12.85
N ILE A 77 12.99 2.44 13.75
CA ILE A 77 11.72 3.16 13.93
C ILE A 77 11.95 4.59 14.42
N ARG A 78 12.90 4.79 15.34
CA ARG A 78 13.30 6.14 15.78
C ARG A 78 13.84 6.96 14.60
N ALA A 79 14.77 6.40 13.83
CA ALA A 79 15.32 7.07 12.66
C ALA A 79 14.28 7.34 11.57
N LEU A 80 13.28 6.45 11.43
CA LEU A 80 12.16 6.63 10.51
C LEU A 80 11.28 7.82 10.90
N LEU A 81 10.98 7.97 12.19
CA LEU A 81 10.19 9.09 12.73
C LEU A 81 10.90 10.45 12.62
N GLU A 82 12.23 10.46 12.61
CA GLU A 82 13.01 11.68 12.36
C GLU A 82 12.94 12.16 10.90
N ARG A 83 12.44 11.34 9.97
CA ARG A 83 12.28 11.73 8.57
C ARG A 83 11.11 12.71 8.42
N PRO A 84 11.30 13.91 7.84
CA PRO A 84 10.26 14.94 7.76
C PRO A 84 8.95 14.49 7.09
N ALA A 85 9.04 13.63 6.07
CA ALA A 85 7.87 13.09 5.38
C ALA A 85 7.03 12.16 6.27
N VAL A 86 7.69 11.37 7.11
CA VAL A 86 7.05 10.43 8.04
C VAL A 86 6.57 11.15 9.29
N ALA A 87 7.36 12.06 9.84
CA ALA A 87 6.99 12.92 10.96
C ALA A 87 5.69 13.71 10.69
N LYS A 88 5.46 14.12 9.44
CA LYS A 88 4.23 14.81 9.03
C LYS A 88 2.98 13.93 9.10
N VAL A 89 3.14 12.60 8.95
CA VAL A 89 2.04 11.62 8.92
C VAL A 89 1.82 11.00 10.29
N LEU A 90 2.91 10.66 10.98
CA LEU A 90 2.87 9.94 12.26
C LEU A 90 2.96 10.88 13.48
N GLY A 91 3.43 12.13 13.32
CA GLY A 91 3.59 13.09 14.43
C GLY A 91 4.70 12.69 15.42
N ASP A 92 4.68 13.32 16.60
CA ASP A 92 5.65 13.09 17.70
C ASP A 92 5.32 11.84 18.53
N ARG A 93 5.02 10.72 17.85
CA ARG A 93 4.71 9.45 18.53
C ARG A 93 5.95 8.83 19.15
N ASP A 94 5.77 8.18 20.30
CA ASP A 94 6.87 7.45 20.94
C ASP A 94 7.28 6.25 20.06
N PRO A 95 8.59 6.10 19.73
CA PRO A 95 9.07 5.00 18.89
C PRO A 95 8.79 3.61 19.48
N ALA A 96 8.79 3.47 20.81
CA ALA A 96 8.52 2.18 21.46
C ALA A 96 7.04 1.82 21.41
N GLU A 97 6.15 2.81 21.58
CA GLU A 97 4.70 2.62 21.37
C GLU A 97 4.41 2.24 19.92
N LEU A 98 5.00 2.94 18.96
CA LEU A 98 4.81 2.65 17.53
C LEU A 98 5.32 1.25 17.17
N LEU A 99 6.49 0.86 17.67
CA LEU A 99 7.04 -0.48 17.48
C LEU A 99 6.11 -1.55 18.05
N ALA A 100 5.57 -1.33 19.25
CA ALA A 100 4.66 -2.27 19.90
C ALA A 100 3.33 -2.41 19.16
N GLU A 101 2.82 -1.32 18.56
CA GLU A 101 1.60 -1.36 17.75
C GLU A 101 1.80 -2.09 16.41
N MET A 102 2.97 -1.92 15.81
CA MET A 102 3.26 -2.51 14.50
C MET A 102 3.65 -3.99 14.60
N SER A 103 4.43 -4.38 15.62
CA SER A 103 4.90 -5.76 15.82
C SER A 103 3.73 -6.69 16.20
N GLN A 104 3.23 -7.45 15.23
CA GLN A 104 2.03 -8.29 15.41
C GLN A 104 2.26 -9.50 16.32
N ASP A 105 3.50 -9.99 16.38
CA ASP A 105 3.89 -11.18 17.15
C ASP A 105 4.54 -10.83 18.50
N GLY A 106 4.70 -9.54 18.81
CA GLY A 106 5.32 -9.07 20.05
C GLY A 106 6.83 -9.33 20.13
N SER A 107 7.48 -9.66 19.01
CA SER A 107 8.93 -9.89 18.92
C SER A 107 9.76 -8.64 19.18
N LYS A 108 9.13 -7.45 19.23
CA LYS A 108 9.80 -6.14 19.19
C LYS A 108 10.61 -5.93 17.91
N GLN A 109 10.24 -6.67 16.88
CA GLN A 109 10.72 -6.53 15.51
C GLN A 109 9.51 -6.33 14.63
N VAL A 110 9.65 -5.49 13.61
CA VAL A 110 8.61 -5.25 12.61
C VAL A 110 9.11 -5.86 11.31
N SER A 111 8.48 -6.95 10.90
CA SER A 111 8.74 -7.55 9.59
C SER A 111 8.15 -6.69 8.46
N PHE A 112 8.50 -7.00 7.21
CA PHE A 112 7.89 -6.31 6.07
C PHE A 112 6.37 -6.48 6.03
N GLU A 113 5.86 -7.65 6.43
CA GLU A 113 4.42 -7.92 6.44
C GLU A 113 3.72 -7.09 7.53
N ASP A 114 4.33 -6.95 8.71
CA ASP A 114 3.83 -6.08 9.78
C ASP A 114 3.79 -4.61 9.34
N PHE A 115 4.87 -4.15 8.70
CA PHE A 115 4.97 -2.80 8.16
C PHE A 115 3.90 -2.53 7.11
N LYS A 116 3.69 -3.48 6.19
CA LYS A 116 2.65 -3.41 5.17
C LYS A 116 1.25 -3.34 5.78
N MET A 117 0.93 -4.22 6.74
CA MET A 117 -0.36 -4.20 7.43
C MET A 117 -0.61 -2.86 8.13
N ALA A 118 0.40 -2.32 8.81
CA ALA A 118 0.33 -1.01 9.46
C ALA A 118 0.08 0.14 8.47
N MET A 119 0.78 0.15 7.33
CA MET A 119 0.64 1.20 6.30
C MET A 119 -0.67 1.10 5.51
N GLN A 120 -1.22 -0.10 5.34
CA GLN A 120 -2.52 -0.32 4.70
C GLN A 120 -3.71 -0.05 5.63
N GLY A 121 -3.46 0.36 6.88
CA GLY A 121 -4.50 0.64 7.85
C GLY A 121 -5.26 -0.61 8.31
N VAL A 122 -4.74 -1.80 8.02
CA VAL A 122 -5.28 -3.07 8.51
C VAL A 122 -4.85 -3.19 9.97
N ARG A 123 -5.59 -2.52 10.85
CA ARG A 123 -5.53 -2.80 12.28
C ARG A 123 -6.29 -4.08 12.52
N LYS A 124 -5.73 -4.98 13.33
CA LYS A 124 -6.48 -6.11 13.85
C LYS A 124 -7.80 -5.58 14.39
N ALA A 125 -8.92 -6.09 13.86
CA ALA A 125 -10.21 -5.89 14.48
C ALA A 125 -10.05 -6.25 15.96
N GLU A 126 -10.33 -5.30 16.84
CA GLU A 126 -10.45 -5.56 18.26
C GLU A 126 -11.53 -6.61 18.43
N ASN A 127 -11.14 -7.88 18.57
CA ASN A 127 -11.98 -8.84 19.28
C ASN A 127 -11.88 -8.49 20.76
N ALA A 128 -12.65 -7.48 21.17
CA ALA A 128 -13.04 -7.29 22.55
C ALA A 128 -14.55 -7.52 22.65
N ALA A 129 -14.87 -8.72 23.12
CA ALA A 129 -16.11 -9.20 23.71
C ALA A 129 -17.18 -8.13 24.04
N GLY A 130 -18.39 -8.38 23.54
CA GLY A 130 -19.65 -8.04 24.20
C GLY A 130 -20.49 -9.31 24.30
#